data_AF-A0A1F9GNY3-F1
#
_entry.id   AF-A0A1F9GNY3-F1
#
_cell.length_a   1.000
_cell.length_b   1.000
_cell.length_c   1.000
_cell.angle_alpha   90.00
_cell.angle_beta   90.00
_cell.angle_gamma   90.00
#
_symmetry.space_group_name_H-M   'P 1'
#
loop_
_entity.id
_entity.type
_entity.pdbx_description
1 polymer ?
#
loop_
_entity_poly.entity_id
_entity_poly.type
_entity_poly.pdbx_seq_one_letter_code
_entity_poly.pdbx_strand_id
1 'polypeptide(L)'
;MVDRIDSKMTRLPPLWMSRVVAGSGNIGNSEEIRKLLGEPIPRAADLNTLRPDIAAMFATGGVLQRIAKKLGLLTKRKHKKIIPAHNTIACVDDEETLYVGVEFLEKYGEDENLLAGILAHEWGHIISSLPKGVDWSHLTWDELYEMRRDEEAYADGFAGRALYLMGYKVESMMEFLKKLNRKRNPKLPSLKYHNTATRVAILQASFEAQERAFETAGKIFKAPKFINQS
;
A
#
# COMPACT_ATOMS: atom_id res chain seq x y z
N MET A 1 15.65 -25.40 15.04
CA MET A 1 14.64 -24.82 15.95
C MET A 1 14.73 -23.32 15.73
N VAL A 2 13.79 -22.73 14.98
CA VAL A 2 13.84 -21.30 14.64
C VAL A 2 13.03 -20.58 15.70
N ASP A 3 13.69 -19.75 16.49
CA ASP A 3 13.04 -18.92 17.49
C ASP A 3 12.06 -17.97 16.79
N ARG A 4 10.79 -18.09 17.18
CA ARG A 4 9.75 -17.10 16.87
C ARG A 4 10.19 -15.78 17.51
N ILE A 5 10.42 -14.77 16.68
CA ILE A 5 10.50 -13.39 17.15
C ILE A 5 9.10 -13.04 17.68
N ASP A 6 8.99 -13.00 19.01
CA ASP A 6 7.79 -12.60 19.75
C ASP A 6 7.58 -11.10 19.56
N SER A 7 6.74 -10.71 18.60
CA SER A 7 6.39 -9.32 18.29
C SER A 7 5.42 -8.76 19.34
N LYS A 8 5.87 -8.71 20.61
CA LYS A 8 5.16 -8.03 21.70
C LYS A 8 5.31 -6.51 21.56
N MET A 9 4.54 -5.94 20.64
CA MET A 9 4.31 -4.49 20.52
C MET A 9 2.82 -4.19 20.21
N THR A 10 1.91 -5.00 20.76
CA THR A 10 0.46 -4.75 20.69
C THR A 10 -0.13 -4.64 22.09
N ARG A 11 0.09 -3.49 22.73
CA ARG A 11 -0.81 -3.03 23.80
C ARG A 11 -2.03 -2.39 23.13
N LEU A 12 -2.94 -3.24 22.65
CA LEU A 12 -4.29 -2.78 22.32
C LEU A 12 -4.92 -2.14 23.59
N PRO A 13 -5.73 -1.09 23.46
CA PRO A 13 -6.31 -0.43 24.62
C PRO A 13 -7.19 -1.42 25.41
N PRO A 14 -7.23 -1.32 26.75
CA PRO A 14 -8.15 -2.10 27.57
C PRO A 14 -9.61 -1.91 27.14
N LEU A 15 -10.38 -2.99 27.10
CA LEU A 15 -11.79 -3.04 26.66
C LEU A 15 -12.75 -2.08 27.39
N TRP A 16 -12.34 -1.48 28.51
CA TRP A 16 -13.15 -0.52 29.25
C TRP A 16 -13.02 0.92 28.72
N MET A 17 -11.94 1.26 28.01
CA MET A 17 -11.80 2.55 27.31
C MET A 17 -12.69 2.63 26.06
N SER A 18 -12.97 1.50 25.41
CA SER A 18 -13.84 1.44 24.21
C SER A 18 -15.34 1.48 24.53
N ARG A 19 -15.74 1.38 25.81
CA ARG A 19 -17.16 1.33 26.22
C ARG A 19 -17.78 2.66 26.65
N VAL A 20 -17.03 3.76 26.74
CA VAL A 20 -17.57 5.05 27.20
C VAL A 20 -18.26 5.87 26.09
N VAL A 21 -18.19 5.45 24.83
CA VAL A 21 -18.62 6.31 23.67
C VAL A 21 -19.93 5.87 23.01
N ALA A 22 -20.81 5.14 23.72
CA ALA A 22 -22.12 4.75 23.19
C ALA A 22 -23.30 5.56 23.78
N GLY A 23 -23.06 6.52 24.67
CA GLY A 23 -24.15 7.26 25.29
C GLY A 23 -23.75 8.61 25.83
N SER A 24 -24.64 9.58 25.63
CA SER A 24 -24.65 10.96 26.12
C SER A 24 -23.79 11.97 25.34
N GLY A 25 -24.50 12.91 24.73
CA GLY A 25 -23.91 14.18 24.33
C GLY A 25 -23.58 15.02 25.56
N ASN A 26 -22.47 15.73 25.50
CA ASN A 26 -22.28 16.98 26.21
C ASN A 26 -21.19 17.80 25.53
N ILE A 27 -21.51 19.08 25.33
CA ILE A 27 -20.64 20.13 24.85
C ILE A 27 -19.65 20.45 25.98
N GLY A 28 -18.35 20.34 25.71
CA GLY A 28 -17.28 20.66 26.67
C GLY A 28 -15.91 20.71 25.99
N ASN A 29 -15.30 21.88 26.02
CA ASN A 29 -14.06 22.25 25.36
C ASN A 29 -12.84 21.38 25.72
N SER A 30 -12.47 20.50 24.81
CA SER A 30 -11.12 20.28 24.26
C SER A 30 -11.26 19.06 23.37
N GLU A 31 -11.55 19.24 22.08
CA GLU A 31 -11.55 18.12 21.14
C GLU A 31 -10.12 17.58 21.08
N GLU A 32 -9.83 16.56 21.89
CA GLU A 32 -8.67 15.71 21.67
C GLU A 32 -8.78 15.20 20.23
N ILE A 33 -7.94 15.75 19.36
CA ILE A 33 -7.90 15.39 17.95
C ILE A 33 -7.60 13.90 17.91
N ARG A 34 -8.60 13.10 17.56
CA ARG A 34 -8.46 11.65 17.45
C ARG A 34 -7.30 11.32 16.51
N LYS A 35 -6.31 10.59 17.01
CA LYS A 35 -5.16 10.16 16.20
C LYS A 35 -5.52 8.88 15.45
N LEU A 36 -5.99 9.04 14.22
CA LEU A 36 -6.26 7.92 13.31
C LEU A 36 -5.04 7.64 12.42
N LEU A 37 -4.80 6.37 12.13
CA LEU A 37 -3.89 5.93 11.07
C LEU A 37 -4.63 5.93 9.74
N GLY A 38 -3.92 6.26 8.65
CA GLY A 38 -4.50 6.41 7.31
C GLY A 38 -4.49 7.84 6.77
N GLU A 39 -4.89 7.96 5.51
CA GLU A 39 -5.09 9.23 4.80
C GLU A 39 -6.57 9.65 4.83
N PRO A 40 -6.87 10.96 4.77
CA PRO A 40 -8.24 11.39 4.55
C PRO A 40 -8.78 10.81 3.24
N ILE A 41 -10.02 10.32 3.27
CA ILE A 41 -10.66 9.75 2.09
C ILE A 41 -10.76 10.84 1.01
N PRO A 42 -10.21 10.63 -0.19
CA PRO A 42 -10.19 11.64 -1.24
C PRO A 42 -11.59 11.84 -1.84
N ARG A 43 -11.80 12.98 -2.52
CA ARG A 43 -13.05 13.26 -3.21
C ARG A 43 -13.21 12.34 -4.42
N ALA A 44 -14.16 11.41 -4.38
CA ALA A 44 -14.52 10.57 -5.51
C ALA A 44 -14.90 11.41 -6.74
N ALA A 45 -14.48 10.95 -7.92
CA ALA A 45 -14.85 11.50 -9.21
C ALA A 45 -16.01 10.69 -9.80
N ASP A 46 -16.85 11.33 -10.62
CA ASP A 46 -17.89 10.61 -11.36
C ASP A 46 -17.29 10.00 -12.64
N LEU A 47 -17.32 8.67 -12.74
CA LEU A 47 -16.87 7.90 -13.91
C LEU A 47 -17.47 8.40 -15.23
N ASN A 48 -18.73 8.85 -15.22
CA ASN A 48 -19.43 9.30 -16.43
C ASN A 48 -18.91 10.65 -16.96
N THR A 49 -18.20 11.40 -16.11
CA THR A 49 -17.63 12.71 -16.44
C THR A 49 -16.18 12.65 -16.87
N LEU A 50 -15.53 11.48 -16.74
CA LEU A 50 -14.13 11.32 -17.08
C LEU A 50 -13.94 11.22 -18.60
N ARG A 51 -12.73 11.56 -19.05
CA ARG A 51 -12.33 11.28 -20.42
C ARG A 51 -12.46 9.77 -20.72
N PRO A 52 -12.92 9.38 -21.93
CA PRO A 52 -13.19 7.97 -22.24
C PRO A 52 -12.00 7.02 -22.05
N ASP A 53 -10.80 7.48 -22.36
CA ASP A 53 -9.55 6.72 -22.18
C ASP A 53 -9.25 6.44 -20.71
N ILE A 54 -9.47 7.42 -19.83
CA ILE A 54 -9.31 7.26 -18.37
C ILE A 54 -10.42 6.37 -17.80
N ALA A 55 -11.68 6.59 -18.19
CA ALA A 55 -12.80 5.76 -17.75
C ALA A 55 -12.60 4.27 -18.11
N ALA A 56 -12.05 3.99 -19.29
CA ALA A 56 -11.74 2.63 -19.74
C ALA A 56 -10.72 1.90 -18.84
N MET A 57 -9.86 2.62 -18.11
CA MET A 57 -8.91 2.03 -17.17
C MET A 57 -9.62 1.38 -15.95
N PHE A 58 -10.77 1.92 -15.54
CA PHE A 58 -11.60 1.44 -14.43
C PHE A 58 -12.63 0.37 -14.84
N ALA A 59 -12.97 0.33 -16.13
CA ALA A 59 -13.95 -0.60 -16.67
C ALA A 59 -13.58 -2.08 -16.44
N THR A 60 -14.57 -2.97 -16.56
CA THR A 60 -14.33 -4.42 -16.51
C THR A 60 -13.27 -4.82 -17.55
N GLY A 61 -12.19 -5.47 -17.09
CA GLY A 61 -11.06 -5.84 -17.95
C GLY A 61 -10.07 -4.71 -18.25
N GLY A 62 -10.34 -3.49 -17.77
CA GLY A 62 -9.43 -2.35 -17.78
C GLY A 62 -8.16 -2.62 -16.98
N VAL A 63 -7.12 -1.82 -17.22
CA VAL A 63 -5.78 -2.07 -16.69
C VAL A 63 -5.74 -2.15 -15.16
N LEU A 64 -6.49 -1.28 -14.47
CA LEU A 64 -6.56 -1.27 -13.00
C LEU A 64 -7.17 -2.56 -12.47
N GLN A 65 -8.24 -3.05 -13.10
CA GLN A 65 -8.90 -4.31 -12.74
C GLN A 65 -8.00 -5.53 -13.01
N ARG A 66 -7.23 -5.53 -14.12
CA ARG A 66 -6.29 -6.62 -14.43
C ARG A 66 -5.16 -6.70 -13.40
N ILE A 67 -4.56 -5.56 -13.05
CA ILE A 67 -3.52 -5.48 -12.03
C ILE A 67 -4.08 -5.93 -10.67
N ALA A 68 -5.23 -5.40 -10.26
CA ALA A 68 -5.90 -5.78 -9.02
C ALA A 68 -6.23 -7.28 -8.96
N LYS A 69 -6.64 -7.89 -10.09
CA LYS A 69 -6.86 -9.33 -10.19
C LYS A 69 -5.57 -10.11 -9.95
N LYS A 70 -4.44 -9.70 -10.53
CA LYS A 70 -3.12 -10.33 -10.28
C LYS A 70 -2.74 -10.22 -8.80
N LEU A 71 -2.88 -9.03 -8.20
CA LEU A 71 -2.60 -8.81 -6.77
C LEU A 71 -3.47 -9.68 -5.87
N GLY A 72 -4.76 -9.77 -6.15
CA GLY A 72 -5.67 -10.62 -5.37
C GLY A 72 -5.38 -12.11 -5.48
N LEU A 73 -4.84 -12.58 -6.61
CA LEU A 73 -4.35 -13.95 -6.75
C LEU A 73 -3.10 -14.19 -5.90
N LEU A 74 -2.18 -13.23 -5.84
CA LEU A 74 -0.96 -13.33 -5.03
C LEU A 74 -1.25 -13.37 -3.53
N THR A 75 -2.17 -12.52 -3.06
CA THR A 75 -2.41 -12.36 -1.61
C THR A 75 -3.60 -13.17 -1.09
N LYS A 76 -4.40 -13.77 -1.98
CA LYS A 76 -5.69 -14.41 -1.65
C LYS A 76 -6.66 -13.45 -0.93
N ARG A 77 -6.47 -12.13 -1.08
CA ARG A 77 -7.35 -11.06 -0.60
C ARG A 77 -7.98 -10.35 -1.79
N LYS A 78 -9.20 -9.86 -1.61
CA LYS A 78 -9.90 -9.06 -2.62
C LYS A 78 -10.04 -7.64 -2.09
N HIS A 79 -9.83 -6.67 -2.96
CA HIS A 79 -10.35 -5.31 -2.73
C HIS A 79 -11.87 -5.31 -2.90
N LYS A 80 -12.57 -4.32 -2.36
CA LYS A 80 -14.02 -4.16 -2.59
C LYS A 80 -14.31 -3.49 -3.93
N LYS A 81 -13.72 -2.32 -4.17
CA LYS A 81 -13.95 -1.49 -5.36
C LYS A 81 -12.70 -0.70 -5.75
N ILE A 82 -12.60 -0.31 -7.02
CA ILE A 82 -11.62 0.68 -7.50
C ILE A 82 -12.43 1.86 -8.04
N ILE A 83 -12.23 3.04 -7.47
CA ILE A 83 -13.02 4.24 -7.76
C ILE A 83 -12.07 5.37 -8.17
N PRO A 84 -12.41 6.18 -9.19
CA PRO A 84 -11.63 7.36 -9.52
C PRO A 84 -11.78 8.43 -8.44
N ALA A 85 -10.72 9.17 -8.15
CA ALA A 85 -10.73 10.25 -7.17
C ALA A 85 -9.86 11.43 -7.62
N HIS A 86 -10.15 12.60 -7.09
CA HIS A 86 -9.35 13.81 -7.33
C HIS A 86 -8.35 14.06 -6.21
N ASN A 87 -7.27 14.77 -6.52
CA ASN A 87 -6.26 15.24 -5.55
C ASN A 87 -5.55 14.12 -4.77
N THR A 88 -5.43 12.94 -5.38
CA THR A 88 -4.66 11.81 -4.82
C THR A 88 -3.86 11.14 -5.92
N ILE A 89 -2.87 10.33 -5.56
CA ILE A 89 -2.24 9.38 -6.49
C ILE A 89 -3.02 8.07 -6.41
N ALA A 90 -3.04 7.49 -5.22
CA ALA A 90 -3.95 6.44 -4.83
C ALA A 90 -4.11 6.47 -3.30
N CYS A 91 -5.15 5.81 -2.81
CA CYS A 91 -5.41 5.64 -1.38
C CYS A 91 -6.31 4.43 -1.19
N VAL A 92 -6.22 3.77 -0.04
CA VAL A 92 -7.18 2.76 0.40
C VAL A 92 -7.88 3.17 1.68
N ASP A 93 -9.19 2.93 1.77
CA ASP A 93 -9.94 3.13 3.00
C ASP A 93 -10.04 1.85 3.85
N ASP A 94 -10.67 1.98 5.02
CA ASP A 94 -10.89 0.88 5.96
C ASP A 94 -11.80 -0.22 5.40
N GLU A 95 -12.57 0.10 4.36
CA GLU A 95 -13.41 -0.82 3.63
C GLU A 95 -12.70 -1.53 2.47
N GLU A 96 -11.39 -1.35 2.31
CA GLU A 96 -10.62 -1.92 1.21
C GLU A 96 -11.09 -1.41 -0.17
N THR A 97 -11.63 -0.18 -0.22
CA THR A 97 -11.89 0.54 -1.47
C THR A 97 -10.63 1.28 -1.88
N LEU A 98 -10.18 1.01 -3.11
CA LEU A 98 -9.04 1.67 -3.72
C LEU A 98 -9.50 2.91 -4.49
N TYR A 99 -9.03 4.07 -4.07
CA TYR A 99 -9.20 5.33 -4.79
C TYR A 99 -7.98 5.55 -5.66
N VAL A 100 -8.16 5.86 -6.95
CA VAL A 100 -7.05 6.13 -7.87
C VAL A 100 -7.23 7.51 -8.49
N GLY A 101 -6.17 8.31 -8.46
CA GLY A 101 -6.15 9.71 -8.87
C GLY A 101 -6.40 9.90 -10.36
N VAL A 102 -7.43 10.67 -10.73
CA VAL A 102 -7.71 11.01 -12.13
C VAL A 102 -6.55 11.78 -12.73
N GLU A 103 -6.03 12.80 -12.05
CA GLU A 103 -4.90 13.62 -12.54
C GLU A 103 -3.60 12.82 -12.62
N PHE A 104 -3.47 11.79 -11.77
CA PHE A 104 -2.35 10.85 -11.84
C PHE A 104 -2.45 9.98 -13.09
N LEU A 105 -3.64 9.43 -13.38
CA LEU A 105 -3.88 8.60 -14.57
C LEU A 105 -3.78 9.40 -15.86
N GLU A 106 -4.22 10.65 -15.89
CA GLU A 106 -4.05 11.53 -17.05
C GLU A 106 -2.58 11.77 -17.40
N LYS A 107 -1.70 11.73 -16.39
CA LYS A 107 -0.28 11.99 -16.57
C LYS A 107 0.57 10.74 -16.79
N TYR A 108 0.20 9.63 -16.16
CA TYR A 108 1.02 8.42 -16.10
C TYR A 108 0.26 7.15 -16.48
N GLY A 109 -0.97 7.25 -17.00
CA GLY A 109 -1.83 6.11 -17.30
C GLY A 109 -1.29 5.15 -18.36
N GLU A 110 -0.34 5.60 -19.19
CA GLU A 110 0.34 4.76 -20.18
C GLU A 110 1.49 3.93 -19.59
N ASP A 111 1.99 4.28 -18.39
CA ASP A 111 3.05 3.53 -17.71
C ASP A 111 2.45 2.42 -16.83
N GLU A 112 2.11 1.29 -17.45
CA GLU A 112 1.52 0.15 -16.72
C GLU A 112 2.42 -0.37 -15.58
N ASN A 113 3.75 -0.22 -15.67
CA ASN A 113 4.66 -0.60 -14.58
C ASN A 113 4.46 0.32 -13.36
N LEU A 114 4.32 1.64 -13.60
CA LEU A 114 4.03 2.58 -12.53
C LEU A 114 2.65 2.33 -11.92
N LEU A 115 1.63 2.09 -12.75
CA LEU A 115 0.30 1.74 -12.25
C LEU A 115 0.35 0.49 -11.36
N ALA A 116 1.05 -0.55 -11.81
CA ALA A 116 1.22 -1.77 -11.03
C ALA A 116 1.94 -1.50 -9.70
N GLY A 117 2.95 -0.62 -9.69
CA GLY A 117 3.69 -0.24 -8.49
C GLY A 117 2.83 0.50 -7.47
N ILE A 118 2.04 1.47 -7.93
CA ILE A 118 1.10 2.22 -7.08
C ILE A 118 0.03 1.29 -6.51
N LEU A 119 -0.63 0.48 -7.35
CA LEU A 119 -1.66 -0.44 -6.84
C LEU A 119 -1.08 -1.49 -5.90
N ALA A 120 0.12 -2.00 -6.17
CA ALA A 120 0.78 -2.94 -5.27
C ALA A 120 1.10 -2.32 -3.91
N HIS A 121 1.54 -1.06 -3.87
CA HIS A 121 1.77 -0.32 -2.63
C HIS A 121 0.47 -0.19 -1.81
N GLU A 122 -0.62 0.28 -2.42
CA GLU A 122 -1.92 0.35 -1.74
C GLU A 122 -2.44 -1.02 -1.29
N TRP A 123 -2.16 -2.07 -2.05
CA TRP A 123 -2.48 -3.44 -1.65
C TRP A 123 -1.67 -3.91 -0.44
N GLY A 124 -0.45 -3.39 -0.27
CA GLY A 124 0.36 -3.54 0.94
C GLY A 124 -0.39 -3.03 2.18
N HIS A 125 -1.07 -1.88 2.08
CA HIS A 125 -1.94 -1.37 3.15
C HIS A 125 -3.20 -2.22 3.36
N ILE A 126 -3.76 -2.84 2.30
CA ILE A 126 -4.89 -3.78 2.45
C ILE A 126 -4.50 -4.99 3.30
N ILE A 127 -3.32 -5.56 3.08
CA ILE A 127 -2.88 -6.78 3.75
C ILE A 127 -2.12 -6.53 5.06
N SER A 128 -1.80 -5.28 5.36
CA SER A 128 -1.14 -4.88 6.60
C SER A 128 -1.91 -5.42 7.81
N SER A 129 -1.19 -5.89 8.82
CA SER A 129 -1.76 -6.38 10.08
C SER A 129 -2.11 -5.26 11.05
N LEU A 130 -1.85 -4.00 10.69
CA LEU A 130 -2.17 -2.87 11.55
C LEU A 130 -3.70 -2.74 11.74
N PRO A 131 -4.18 -2.60 12.99
CA PRO A 131 -5.59 -2.39 13.26
C PRO A 131 -6.12 -1.12 12.59
N LYS A 132 -7.17 -1.28 11.78
CA LYS A 132 -7.88 -0.19 11.09
C LYS A 132 -8.97 0.43 11.98
N GLY A 133 -9.24 1.72 11.82
CA GLY A 133 -10.27 2.43 12.59
C GLY A 133 -10.04 2.50 14.10
N VAL A 134 -8.81 2.25 14.57
CA VAL A 134 -8.44 2.31 15.99
C VAL A 134 -8.00 3.73 16.37
N ASP A 135 -8.43 4.17 17.56
CA ASP A 135 -7.99 5.42 18.15
C ASP A 135 -6.62 5.24 18.84
N TRP A 136 -5.61 5.94 18.31
CA TRP A 136 -4.24 5.93 18.80
C TRP A 136 -3.90 7.16 19.65
N SER A 137 -4.91 7.86 20.19
CA SER A 137 -4.69 9.09 20.97
C SER A 137 -3.83 8.88 22.22
N HIS A 138 -3.68 7.64 22.68
CA HIS A 138 -2.78 7.25 23.77
C HIS A 138 -1.29 7.26 23.39
N LEU A 139 -0.95 7.30 22.10
CA LEU A 139 0.43 7.39 21.61
C LEU A 139 0.87 8.85 21.45
N THR A 140 2.16 9.10 21.61
CA THR A 140 2.78 10.36 21.20
C THR A 140 2.74 10.52 19.68
N TRP A 141 2.90 11.75 19.19
CA TRP A 141 2.98 11.99 17.74
C TRP A 141 4.20 11.30 17.10
N ASP A 142 5.33 11.24 17.82
CA ASP A 142 6.55 10.59 17.33
C ASP A 142 6.36 9.08 17.16
N GLU A 143 5.75 8.40 18.14
CA GLU A 143 5.40 6.99 18.06
C GLU A 143 4.41 6.72 16.91
N LEU A 144 3.42 7.59 16.73
CA LEU A 144 2.47 7.48 15.61
C LEU A 144 3.16 7.62 14.26
N TYR A 145 4.11 8.57 14.13
CA TYR A 145 4.88 8.75 12.91
C TYR A 145 5.86 7.60 12.66
N GLU A 146 6.39 6.97 13.70
CA GLU A 146 7.19 5.75 13.58
C GLU A 146 6.35 4.59 13.04
N MET A 147 5.18 4.34 13.64
CA MET A 147 4.24 3.34 13.13
C MET A 147 3.86 3.58 11.68
N ARG A 148 3.59 4.84 11.29
CA ARG A 148 3.30 5.20 9.89
C ARG A 148 4.48 4.89 8.96
N ARG A 149 5.72 5.19 9.38
CA ARG A 149 6.91 4.90 8.57
C ARG A 149 7.13 3.41 8.38
N ASP A 150 6.90 2.61 9.42
CA ASP A 150 6.99 1.15 9.35
C ASP A 150 5.93 0.56 8.43
N GLU A 151 4.70 1.07 8.49
CA GLU A 151 3.62 0.69 7.59
C GLU A 151 3.95 1.01 6.13
N GLU A 152 4.45 2.21 5.86
CA GLU A 152 4.87 2.64 4.53
C GLU A 152 6.06 1.81 4.00
N ALA A 153 7.02 1.49 4.86
CA ALA A 153 8.14 0.59 4.54
C ALA A 153 7.66 -0.83 4.22
N TYR A 154 6.68 -1.34 4.98
CA TYR A 154 6.04 -2.62 4.70
C TYR A 154 5.34 -2.61 3.34
N ALA A 155 4.57 -1.56 3.05
CA ALA A 155 3.86 -1.40 1.77
C ALA A 155 4.83 -1.31 0.59
N ASP A 156 5.93 -0.55 0.71
CA ASP A 156 7.02 -0.51 -0.27
C ASP A 156 7.66 -1.89 -0.48
N GLY A 157 7.96 -2.60 0.61
CA GLY A 157 8.57 -3.92 0.54
C GLY A 157 7.65 -4.95 -0.12
N PHE A 158 6.35 -4.89 0.18
CA PHE A 158 5.34 -5.71 -0.50
C PHE A 158 5.27 -5.36 -1.99
N ALA A 159 5.22 -4.08 -2.34
CA ALA A 159 5.15 -3.63 -3.73
C ALA A 159 6.34 -4.14 -4.55
N GLY A 160 7.57 -4.07 -4.01
CA GLY A 160 8.77 -4.59 -4.67
C GLY A 160 8.65 -6.08 -5.01
N ARG A 161 8.23 -6.92 -4.05
CA ARG A 161 8.02 -8.37 -4.30
C ARG A 161 6.90 -8.63 -5.29
N ALA A 162 5.78 -7.93 -5.13
CA ALA A 162 4.59 -8.12 -5.96
C ALA A 162 4.85 -7.76 -7.43
N LEU A 163 5.60 -6.68 -7.70
CA LEU A 163 5.99 -6.28 -9.05
C LEU A 163 6.75 -7.40 -9.78
N TYR A 164 7.74 -8.02 -9.12
CA TYR A 164 8.46 -9.17 -9.68
C TYR A 164 7.49 -10.32 -10.01
N LEU A 165 6.66 -10.71 -9.04
CA LEU A 165 5.72 -11.84 -9.20
C LEU A 165 4.67 -11.62 -10.29
N MET A 166 4.33 -10.35 -10.56
CA MET A 166 3.38 -9.98 -11.61
C MET A 166 4.02 -9.74 -12.99
N GLY A 167 5.37 -9.77 -13.06
CA GLY A 167 6.15 -9.52 -14.27
C GLY A 167 6.29 -8.03 -14.65
N TYR A 168 6.18 -7.12 -13.69
CA TYR A 168 6.35 -5.67 -13.91
C TYR A 168 7.73 -5.19 -13.47
N LYS A 169 8.16 -4.06 -14.05
CA LYS A 169 9.42 -3.39 -13.74
C LYS A 169 9.31 -2.51 -12.50
N VAL A 170 10.31 -2.51 -11.63
CA VAL A 170 10.34 -1.71 -10.39
C VAL A 170 10.83 -0.27 -10.63
N GLU A 171 11.54 -0.05 -11.73
CA GLU A 171 12.22 1.19 -12.07
C GLU A 171 11.25 2.36 -12.21
N SER A 172 10.08 2.15 -12.84
CA SER A 172 9.07 3.20 -13.01
C SER A 172 8.61 3.77 -11.65
N MET A 173 8.39 2.91 -10.65
CA MET A 173 8.01 3.31 -9.30
C MET A 173 9.13 4.09 -8.61
N MET A 174 10.38 3.61 -8.73
CA MET A 174 11.55 4.28 -8.14
C MET A 174 11.79 5.67 -8.75
N GLU A 175 11.67 5.79 -10.08
CA GLU A 175 11.77 7.07 -10.77
C GLU A 175 10.65 8.02 -10.37
N PHE A 176 9.43 7.52 -10.22
CA PHE A 176 8.30 8.30 -9.77
C PHE A 176 8.53 8.86 -8.36
N LEU A 177 9.01 8.06 -7.42
CA LEU A 177 9.37 8.53 -6.07
C LEU A 177 10.46 9.61 -6.10
N LYS A 178 11.49 9.44 -6.94
CA LYS A 178 12.54 10.47 -7.15
C LYS A 178 11.96 11.76 -7.72
N LYS A 179 11.03 11.67 -8.69
CA LYS A 179 10.32 12.82 -9.29
C LYS A 179 9.47 13.55 -8.25
N LEU A 180 8.74 12.83 -7.39
CA LEU A 180 7.96 13.42 -6.29
C LEU A 180 8.84 14.17 -5.30
N ASN A 181 10.00 13.59 -4.92
CA ASN A 181 10.91 14.21 -3.98
C ASN A 181 11.47 15.54 -4.51
N ARG A 182 11.81 15.62 -5.81
CA ARG A 182 12.31 16.86 -6.43
C ARG A 182 11.30 18.01 -6.39
N LYS A 183 10.00 17.70 -6.33
CA LYS A 183 8.93 18.69 -6.23
C LYS A 183 8.64 19.12 -4.79
N ARG A 184 9.14 18.39 -3.80
CA ARG A 184 8.85 18.66 -2.39
C ARG A 184 9.72 19.81 -1.89
N ASN A 185 9.14 20.66 -1.05
CA ASN A 185 9.91 21.72 -0.38
C ASN A 185 10.94 21.07 0.57
N PRO A 186 12.26 21.27 0.37
CA PRO A 186 13.28 20.64 1.20
C PRO A 186 13.27 21.11 2.66
N LYS A 187 12.66 22.26 2.95
CA LYS A 187 12.56 22.82 4.31
C LYS A 187 11.47 22.18 5.18
N LEU A 188 10.59 21.37 4.59
CA LEU A 188 9.49 20.70 5.28
C LEU A 188 9.61 19.18 5.06
N PRO A 189 10.43 18.48 5.87
CA PRO A 189 10.51 17.03 5.78
C PRO A 189 9.16 16.40 6.14
N SER A 190 8.75 15.39 5.37
CA SER A 190 7.56 14.62 5.72
C SER A 190 7.88 13.70 6.90
N LEU A 191 7.06 13.77 7.95
CA LEU A 191 7.13 12.86 9.10
C LEU A 191 6.45 11.51 8.83
N LYS A 192 5.61 11.46 7.79
CA LYS A 192 4.85 10.27 7.38
C LYS A 192 5.73 9.21 6.73
N TYR A 193 6.67 9.62 5.88
CA TYR A 193 7.45 8.70 5.05
C TYR A 193 8.92 8.69 5.45
N HIS A 194 9.59 7.53 5.31
CA HIS A 194 11.04 7.54 5.19
C HIS A 194 11.49 8.41 4.02
N ASN A 195 12.75 8.86 4.05
CA ASN A 195 13.31 9.61 2.94
C ASN A 195 13.25 8.78 1.63
N THR A 196 13.25 9.46 0.49
CA THR A 196 13.09 8.82 -0.82
C THR A 196 14.18 7.80 -1.12
N ALA A 197 15.42 8.01 -0.65
CA ALA A 197 16.50 7.06 -0.87
C ALA A 197 16.22 5.73 -0.15
N THR A 198 15.76 5.78 1.10
CA THR A 198 15.34 4.61 1.87
C THR A 198 14.18 3.88 1.21
N ARG A 199 13.12 4.59 0.80
CA ARG A 199 11.97 3.97 0.10
C ARG A 199 12.38 3.27 -1.19
N VAL A 200 13.23 3.91 -1.99
CA VAL A 200 13.80 3.32 -3.22
C VAL A 200 14.63 2.08 -2.92
N ALA A 201 15.45 2.11 -1.85
CA ALA A 201 16.26 0.96 -1.45
C ALA A 201 15.39 -0.22 -0.99
N ILE A 202 14.31 0.02 -0.23
CA ILE A 202 13.36 -1.01 0.20
C ILE A 202 12.69 -1.68 -1.00
N LEU A 203 12.18 -0.89 -1.95
CA LEU A 203 11.56 -1.40 -3.17
C LEU A 203 12.53 -2.29 -3.97
N GLN A 204 13.74 -1.78 -4.23
CA GLN A 204 14.76 -2.49 -5.01
C GLN A 204 15.19 -3.79 -4.31
N ALA A 205 15.54 -3.71 -3.03
CA ALA A 205 16.00 -4.87 -2.27
C ALA A 205 14.92 -5.95 -2.19
N SER A 206 13.65 -5.56 -2.07
CA SER A 206 12.51 -6.48 -2.02
C SER A 206 12.25 -7.15 -3.36
N PHE A 207 12.36 -6.40 -4.46
CA PHE A 207 12.25 -6.94 -5.82
C PHE A 207 13.34 -7.99 -6.08
N GLU A 208 14.60 -7.64 -5.85
CA GLU A 208 15.73 -8.54 -6.04
C GLU A 208 15.71 -9.74 -5.10
N ALA A 209 15.25 -9.57 -3.86
CA ALA A 209 15.11 -10.69 -2.93
C ALA A 209 14.09 -11.72 -3.45
N GLN A 210 13.00 -11.26 -4.06
CA GLN A 210 12.01 -12.13 -4.68
C GLN A 210 12.57 -12.84 -5.91
N GLU A 211 13.37 -12.14 -6.72
CA GLU A 211 14.08 -12.71 -7.86
C GLU A 211 15.04 -13.83 -7.42
N ARG A 212 15.92 -13.54 -6.46
CA ARG A 212 16.85 -14.54 -5.90
C ARG A 212 16.13 -15.74 -5.31
N ALA A 213 15.00 -15.51 -4.63
CA ALA A 213 14.18 -16.60 -4.09
C ALA A 213 13.63 -17.50 -5.21
N PHE A 214 13.16 -16.92 -6.31
CA PHE A 214 12.64 -17.67 -7.46
C PHE A 214 13.75 -18.44 -8.18
N GLU A 215 14.92 -17.82 -8.40
CA GLU A 215 16.10 -18.50 -8.96
C GLU A 215 16.56 -19.66 -8.09
N THR A 216 16.61 -19.46 -6.78
CA THR A 216 17.03 -20.47 -5.81
C THR A 216 16.06 -21.65 -5.80
N ALA A 217 14.75 -21.38 -5.76
CA ALA A 217 13.72 -22.41 -5.89
C ALA A 217 13.88 -23.19 -7.21
N GLY A 218 14.15 -22.51 -8.32
CA GLY A 218 14.42 -23.13 -9.61
C GLY A 218 15.62 -24.08 -9.61
N LYS A 219 16.68 -23.76 -8.84
CA LYS A 219 17.88 -24.61 -8.68
C LYS A 219 17.65 -25.79 -7.75
N ILE A 220 16.86 -25.61 -6.68
CA ILE A 220 16.58 -26.67 -5.70
C ILE A 220 15.59 -27.70 -6.26
N PHE A 221 14.56 -27.24 -6.98
CA PHE A 221 13.47 -28.10 -7.47
C PHE A 221 13.64 -28.58 -8.92
N LYS A 222 14.75 -28.26 -9.60
CA LYS A 222 15.25 -28.96 -10.81
C LYS A 222 16.56 -29.68 -10.38
N ALA A 223 16.73 -31.02 -10.28
CA ALA A 223 16.35 -32.17 -11.12
C ALA A 223 16.64 -33.51 -10.33
N PRO A 224 16.39 -34.76 -10.81
CA PRO A 224 16.67 -35.24 -12.18
C PRO A 224 15.44 -35.73 -12.97
N LYS A 225 15.59 -35.67 -14.30
CA LYS A 225 14.79 -36.41 -15.27
C LYS A 225 14.72 -37.88 -14.84
N PHE A 226 13.54 -38.47 -14.96
CA PHE A 226 13.29 -39.90 -14.91
C PHE A 226 14.45 -40.67 -15.55
N ILE A 227 15.13 -41.49 -14.74
CA ILE A 227 15.91 -42.61 -15.25
C ILE A 227 14.86 -43.61 -15.75
N ASN A 228 14.48 -43.53 -17.03
CA ASN A 228 13.92 -44.69 -17.71
C ASN A 228 15.06 -45.70 -17.81
N GLN A 229 15.06 -46.69 -16.91
CA GLN A 229 15.73 -47.96 -17.18
C GLN A 229 14.79 -48.77 -18.06
N SER A 230 15.25 -48.97 -19.31
CA SER A 230 15.01 -50.09 -20.24
C SER A 230 13.73 -50.90 -20.09
#